data_AF-A0A6A0GNK1-F1
#
_entry.id   AF-A0A6A0GNK1-F1
#
_cell.length_a   1.000
_cell.length_b   1.000
_cell.length_c   1.000
_cell.angle_alpha   90.00
_cell.angle_beta   90.00
_cell.angle_gamma   90.00
#
_symmetry.space_group_name_H-M   'P 1'
#
loop_
_entity.id
_entity.type
_entity.pdbx_description
1 polymer ?
#
loop_
_entity_poly.entity_id
_entity_poly.type
_entity_poly.pdbx_seq_one_letter_code
_entity_poly.pdbx_strand_id
1 'polypeptide(L)' 'MDKLQSLVSSDGRFRNLRDALHRCDPPCIPYLGMYLTDLSFIEEGTPNFTDDGLLNFSKMRMVRVGITLLAMWQ' A
#
# COMPACT_ATOMS: atom_id res chain seq x y z
N MET A 1 -20.31 -5.17 -17.79
CA MET A 1 -19.76 -5.60 -16.48
C MET A 1 -18.23 -5.74 -16.53
N ASP A 2 -17.67 -5.95 -17.71
CA ASP A 2 -16.25 -6.23 -17.96
C ASP A 2 -15.29 -5.10 -17.59
N LYS A 3 -15.72 -3.84 -17.74
CA LYS A 3 -14.91 -2.66 -17.37
C LYS A 3 -14.65 -2.54 -15.87
N LEU A 4 -15.61 -2.92 -15.04
CA LEU A 4 -15.41 -2.86 -13.58
C LEU A 4 -14.50 -3.99 -13.12
N GLN A 5 -14.66 -5.18 -13.71
CA GLN A 5 -13.78 -6.33 -13.45
C GLN A 5 -12.34 -6.07 -13.86
N SER A 6 -12.09 -5.40 -14.99
CA SER A 6 -10.72 -5.04 -15.39
C SER A 6 -10.09 -3.95 -14.52
N LEU A 7 -10.90 -3.02 -13.98
CA LEU A 7 -10.46 -1.99 -13.05
C LEU A 7 -10.05 -2.57 -11.69
N VAL A 8 -10.83 -3.51 -11.14
CA VAL A 8 -10.56 -4.14 -9.82
C VAL A 8 -9.76 -5.43 -9.91
N SER A 9 -9.25 -5.78 -11.09
CA SER A 9 -8.45 -6.98 -11.30
C SER A 9 -7.24 -6.99 -10.36
N SER A 10 -6.98 -8.14 -9.74
CA SER A 10 -5.80 -8.35 -8.88
C SER A 10 -4.49 -8.47 -9.66
N ASP A 11 -4.57 -8.50 -11.01
CA ASP A 11 -3.42 -8.53 -11.89
C ASP A 11 -2.45 -7.37 -11.59
N GLY A 12 -1.15 -7.69 -11.53
CA GLY A 12 -0.11 -6.71 -11.19
C GLY A 12 -0.27 -6.04 -9.81
N ARG A 13 -0.84 -6.73 -8.81
CA ARG A 13 -1.14 -6.21 -7.46
C ARG A 13 -2.11 -5.03 -7.49
N PHE A 14 -3.20 -5.18 -8.25
CA PHE A 14 -4.22 -4.16 -8.42
C PHE A 14 -3.72 -2.90 -9.13
N ARG A 15 -2.87 -3.03 -10.15
CA ARG A 15 -2.24 -1.89 -10.84
C ARG A 15 -3.27 -0.87 -11.37
N ASN A 16 -4.32 -1.35 -12.03
CA ASN A 16 -5.37 -0.47 -12.58
C ASN A 16 -6.12 0.28 -11.48
N LEU A 17 -6.38 -0.39 -10.36
CA LEU A 17 -7.00 0.22 -9.19
C LEU A 17 -6.07 1.26 -8.55
N ARG A 18 -4.77 0.97 -8.42
CA ARG A 18 -3.77 1.93 -7.93
C ARG A 18 -3.74 3.19 -8.79
N ASP A 19 -3.73 3.03 -10.12
CA ASP A 19 -3.71 4.16 -11.05
C ASP A 19 -5.00 4.98 -11.00
N ALA A 20 -6.15 4.33 -10.83
CA ALA A 20 -7.43 5.01 -10.66
C ALA A 20 -7.48 5.79 -9.33
N LEU A 21 -7.00 5.19 -8.23
CA LEU A 21 -6.91 5.84 -6.92
C LEU A 21 -5.96 7.04 -6.92
N HIS A 22 -4.80 6.95 -7.58
CA HIS A 22 -3.88 8.09 -7.70
C HIS A 22 -4.46 9.29 -8.45
N ARG A 23 -5.47 9.08 -9.30
CA ARG A 23 -6.14 10.13 -10.08
C ARG A 23 -7.43 10.62 -9.42
N CYS A 24 -7.83 10.02 -8.30
CA CYS A 24 -9.08 10.35 -7.62
C CYS A 24 -8.82 11.41 -6.56
N ASP A 25 -9.55 12.52 -6.63
CA ASP A 25 -9.58 13.49 -5.53
C ASP A 25 -10.48 12.97 -4.40
N PRO A 26 -10.08 13.10 -3.12
CA PRO A 26 -10.89 12.63 -1.99
C PRO A 26 -12.25 13.36 -1.91
N PRO A 27 -13.30 12.72 -1.36
CA PRO A 27 -13.27 11.47 -0.59
C PRO A 27 -13.46 10.22 -1.47
N CYS A 28 -12.53 9.27 -1.38
CA CYS A 28 -12.65 7.96 -1.99
C CYS A 28 -12.22 6.89 -0.98
N ILE A 29 -12.93 5.75 -0.93
CA ILE A 29 -12.61 4.64 -0.03
C ILE A 29 -11.84 3.60 -0.84
N PRO A 30 -10.52 3.48 -0.67
CA PRO A 30 -9.73 2.54 -1.44
C PRO A 30 -9.84 1.10 -0.88
N TYR A 31 -9.41 0.12 -1.67
CA TYR A 31 -9.38 -1.28 -1.23
C TYR A 31 -8.28 -1.51 -0.17
N LEU A 32 -8.68 -1.62 1.09
CA LEU A 32 -7.78 -1.79 2.23
C LEU A 32 -6.83 -2.99 2.09
N GLY A 33 -7.30 -4.10 1.49
CA GLY A 33 -6.50 -5.32 1.31
C GLY A 33 -5.22 -5.10 0.49
N MET A 34 -5.22 -4.13 -0.43
CA MET A 34 -4.02 -3.76 -1.20
C MET A 34 -2.93 -3.13 -0.33
N TYR A 35 -3.29 -2.20 0.55
CA TYR A 35 -2.34 -1.56 1.46
C TYR A 35 -1.86 -2.51 2.54
N LEU A 36 -2.73 -3.38 3.07
CA LEU A 36 -2.35 -4.41 4.02
C LEU A 36 -1.35 -5.39 3.42
N THR A 37 -1.56 -5.78 2.15
CA THR A 37 -0.62 -6.64 1.43
C THR A 37 0.74 -5.97 1.29
N ASP A 38 0.79 -4.70 0.89
CA ASP A 38 2.04 -3.94 0.79
C ASP A 38 2.75 -3.81 2.16
N LEU A 39 2.00 -3.61 3.25
CA LEU A 39 2.55 -3.57 4.62
C LEU A 39 3.09 -4.93 5.07
N SER A 40 2.39 -6.04 4.78
CA SER A 40 2.87 -7.40 5.05
C SER A 40 4.18 -7.69 4.31
N PHE A 41 4.29 -7.29 3.04
CA PHE A 41 5.54 -7.41 2.27
C PHE A 41 6.70 -6.63 2.90
N ILE A 42 6.45 -5.43 3.42
CA ILE A 42 7.48 -4.62 4.09
C ILE A 42 7.91 -5.28 5.40
N GLU A 43 6.97 -5.84 6.16
CA GLU A 43 7.24 -6.55 7.40
C GLU A 43 8.08 -7.82 7.18
N GLU A 44 7.72 -8.62 6.18
CA GLU A 44 8.41 -9.88 5.88
C GLU A 44 9.76 -9.67 5.16
N GLY A 45 9.85 -8.65 4.30
CA GLY A 45 11.03 -8.41 3.47
C GLY A 45 12.13 -7.57 4.13
N THR A 46 11.83 -6.85 5.22
CA THR A 46 12.79 -5.97 5.89
C THR A 46 12.76 -6.18 7.41
N PRO A 47 13.90 -6.47 8.06
CA PRO A 47 13.95 -6.63 9.51
C PRO A 47 13.81 -5.28 10.23
N ASN A 48 13.24 -5.30 11.45
CA ASN A 48 13.07 -4.12 12.30
C ASN A 48 14.40 -3.53 12.79
N PHE A 49 15.41 -4.39 12.92
CA PHE A 49 16.75 -4.02 13.35
C PHE A 49 17.75 -4.39 12.26
N THR A 50 18.81 -3.59 12.14
CA THR A 50 19.97 -3.94 11.32
C THR A 50 20.77 -5.05 12.01
N ASP A 51 21.72 -5.65 11.29
CA ASP A 51 22.60 -6.69 11.84
C ASP A 51 23.42 -6.19 13.05
N ASP A 52 23.64 -4.87 13.14
CA ASP A 52 24.29 -4.20 14.27
C ASP A 52 23.35 -3.96 15.48
N GLY A 53 22.10 -4.43 15.42
CA GLY A 53 21.09 -4.22 16.46
C GLY A 53 20.48 -2.82 16.52
N LEU A 54 20.75 -1.96 15.51
CA LEU A 54 20.17 -0.62 15.43
C LEU A 54 18.79 -0.66 14.78
N LEU A 55 17.92 0.28 15.13
CA LEU A 55 16.59 0.38 14.52
C LEU A 55 16.69 0.70 13.02
N ASN A 56 15.96 -0.05 12.20
CA ASN A 56 15.88 0.19 10.77
C ASN A 56 14.91 1.33 10.44
N PHE A 57 15.41 2.56 10.43
CA PHE A 57 14.62 3.74 10.07
C PHE A 57 14.07 3.71 8.63
N SER A 58 14.72 2.98 7.72
CA SER A 58 14.22 2.81 6.34
C SER A 58 12.90 2.06 6.33
N LYS A 59 12.81 0.93 7.08
CA LYS A 59 11.56 0.19 7.26
C LYS A 59 10.48 1.08 7.88
N MET A 60 10.81 1.81 8.94
CA MET A 60 9.87 2.70 9.63
C MET A 60 9.30 3.78 8.71
N ARG A 61 10.13 4.31 7.80
CA ARG A 61 9.69 5.28 6.79
C ARG A 61 8.71 4.65 5.79
N MET A 62 8.99 3.43 5.33
CA MET A 62 8.12 2.72 4.38
C MET A 62 6.74 2.44 4.99
N VAL A 63 6.70 1.94 6.24
CA VAL A 63 5.45 1.72 6.98
C VAL A 63 4.70 3.03 7.18
N ARG A 64 5.39 4.11 7.58
CA ARG A 64 4.79 5.44 7.75
C ARG A 64 4.12 5.94 6.47
N VAL A 65 4.77 5.78 5.31
CA VAL A 65 4.21 6.21 4.02
C VAL A 65 2.89 5.46 3.74
N GLY A 66 2.86 4.14 3.95
CA GLY A 66 1.65 3.33 3.79
C GLY A 66 0.50 3.79 4.69
N ILE A 67 0.78 4.03 5.98
CA ILE A 67 -0.22 4.50 6.95
C ILE A 67 -0.69 5.92 6.62
N THR A 68 0.20 6.82 6.21
CA THR A 68 -0.15 8.20 5.86
C THR A 68 -1.08 8.23 4.64
N LEU A 69 -0.80 7.41 3.64
CA LEU A 69 -1.67 7.28 2.48
C LEU A 69 -3.06 6.79 2.88
N LEU A 70 -3.15 5.77 3.75
CA LEU A 70 -4.44 5.31 4.28
C LEU A 70 -5.20 6.42 5.00
N ALA A 71 -4.52 7.21 5.84
CA ALA A 71 -5.13 8.31 6.59
C ALA A 71 -5.61 9.48 5.70
N MET A 72 -5.05 9.66 4.50
CA MET A 72 -5.52 10.69 3.55
C MET A 72 -6.91 10.38 2.98
N TRP A 73 -7.37 9.13 3.06
CA TRP A 73 -8.64 8.67 2.50
C TRP A 73 -9.77 8.56 3.54
N GLN A 74 -9.53 8.99 4.79
CA GLN A 74 -10.47 8.97 5.91
C GLN A 74 -10.89 10.38 6.31
#